data_AF-A0A926TA19-F1
#
_entry.id   AF-A0A926TA19-F1
#
_cell.length_a   1.000
_cell.length_b   1.000
_cell.length_c   1.000
_cell.angle_alpha   90.00
_cell.angle_beta   90.00
_cell.angle_gamma   90.00
#
_symmetry.space_group_name_H-M   'P 1'
#
loop_
_entity.id
_entity.type
_entity.pdbx_description
1 polymer ?
#
loop_
_entity_poly.entity_id
_entity_poly.type
_entity_poly.pdbx_seq_one_letter_code
_entity_poly.pdbx_strand_id
1 'polypeptide(L)'
;MEPFGEELVEALFEALPKLAALAGTALAGTALAPHLKKLHDQLSRLPNRREESKESNLDYPRSSSDQTPPIQRQQQTTYREEDKQYYSHNSSSTVQAFPIQRKEFLVLVVSALQADFIESLQAKGSIDSKDGESLYEITKYLGLGSKTELPKIKNDMSQYSVSKEEEESEYDIRLVYIELKQADEGFKPQVNQLDRYDAFRRLADLKVDLTISPRLQMEAYGNLGVYNR
;
A
#
# COMPACT_ATOMS: atom_id res chain seq x y z
N MET A 1 38.29 -12.46 -25.86
CA MET A 1 36.91 -12.07 -25.51
C MET A 1 37.00 -11.44 -24.14
N GLU A 2 37.10 -10.13 -24.11
CA GLU A 2 37.21 -9.36 -22.86
C GLU A 2 35.82 -8.91 -22.40
N PRO A 3 35.54 -8.90 -21.09
CA PRO A 3 34.30 -8.35 -20.54
C PRO A 3 34.48 -6.85 -20.26
N PHE A 4 33.95 -6.02 -21.15
CA PHE A 4 33.60 -4.63 -20.84
C PHE A 4 32.14 -4.63 -20.36
N GLY A 5 31.83 -4.11 -19.18
CA GLY A 5 30.42 -3.88 -18.86
C GLY A 5 29.94 -3.50 -17.47
N GLU A 6 30.77 -3.42 -16.42
CA GLU A 6 30.22 -3.11 -15.07
C GLU A 6 30.88 -1.93 -14.34
N GLU A 7 32.02 -1.42 -14.81
CA GLU A 7 32.74 -0.34 -14.11
C GLU A 7 32.29 1.09 -14.49
N LEU A 8 31.44 1.24 -15.51
CA LEU A 8 31.00 2.57 -16.00
C LEU A 8 29.76 3.13 -15.29
N VAL A 9 29.04 2.31 -14.50
CA VAL A 9 27.79 2.74 -13.85
C VAL A 9 28.07 3.36 -12.47
N GLU A 10 29.10 2.90 -11.75
CA GLU A 10 29.51 3.50 -10.47
C GLU A 10 30.21 4.86 -10.65
N ALA A 11 30.97 5.07 -11.72
CA ALA A 11 31.63 6.35 -11.99
C ALA A 11 30.65 7.50 -12.34
N LEU A 12 29.42 7.18 -12.76
CA LEU A 12 28.42 8.20 -13.10
C LEU A 12 27.67 8.76 -11.86
N PHE A 13 27.62 8.01 -10.75
CA PHE A 13 26.92 8.43 -9.54
C PHE A 13 27.76 9.34 -8.63
N GLU A 14 29.09 9.31 -8.75
CA GLU A 14 29.99 10.17 -7.94
C GLU A 14 30.18 11.59 -8.50
N ALA A 15 29.80 11.87 -9.75
CA ALA A 15 30.04 13.17 -10.40
C ALA A 15 28.91 14.19 -10.23
N LEU A 16 27.71 13.78 -9.80
CA LEU A 16 26.52 14.62 -9.76
C LEU A 16 26.46 15.71 -8.65
N PRO A 17 27.20 15.65 -7.52
CA PRO A 17 27.13 16.74 -6.53
C PRO A 17 27.99 17.96 -6.87
N LYS A 18 28.87 17.91 -7.89
CA LYS A 18 29.85 18.97 -8.17
C LYS A 18 29.38 20.04 -9.18
N LEU A 19 28.19 19.91 -9.77
CA LEU A 19 27.64 20.89 -10.72
C LEU A 19 26.70 21.93 -10.10
N ALA A 20 26.32 21.80 -8.82
CA ALA A 20 25.43 22.76 -8.15
C ALA A 20 26.14 24.02 -7.60
N ALA A 21 27.47 24.13 -7.72
CA ALA A 21 28.27 25.22 -7.15
C ALA A 21 28.71 26.29 -8.16
N LEU A 22 28.13 26.35 -9.37
CA LEU A 22 28.56 27.29 -10.42
C LEU A 22 27.40 27.99 -11.16
N ALA A 23 26.32 28.32 -10.46
CA ALA A 23 25.24 29.14 -11.02
C ALA A 23 24.82 30.22 -10.01
N GLY A 24 25.76 31.08 -9.65
CA GLY A 24 25.53 32.17 -8.71
C GLY A 24 26.32 33.41 -9.08
N THR A 25 25.99 34.04 -10.22
CA THR A 25 26.10 35.50 -10.42
C THR A 25 25.58 35.91 -11.80
N ALA A 26 24.84 37.03 -11.81
CA ALA A 26 24.46 37.88 -12.94
C ALA A 26 23.23 37.45 -13.77
N LEU A 27 22.08 38.09 -13.50
CA LEU A 27 21.63 39.24 -14.32
C LEU A 27 20.29 39.78 -13.81
N ALA A 28 20.31 41.07 -13.46
CA ALA A 28 19.13 41.90 -13.37
C ALA A 28 18.46 41.99 -14.75
N GLY A 29 17.13 41.91 -14.80
CA GLY A 29 16.39 41.99 -16.05
C GLY A 29 14.88 41.92 -15.84
N THR A 30 14.32 43.07 -15.47
CA THR A 30 12.88 43.38 -15.48
C THR A 30 12.20 42.96 -16.79
N ALA A 31 11.27 42.00 -16.77
CA ALA A 31 10.11 41.92 -17.68
C ALA A 31 9.28 40.63 -17.48
N LEU A 32 8.58 40.46 -16.36
CA LEU A 32 7.60 39.36 -16.20
C LEU A 32 6.37 39.72 -15.36
N ALA A 33 6.09 41.02 -15.23
CA ALA A 33 4.97 41.52 -14.40
C ALA A 33 3.58 41.60 -15.07
N PRO A 34 3.37 41.62 -16.41
CA PRO A 34 2.00 41.81 -16.93
C PRO A 34 1.18 40.52 -17.08
N HIS A 35 1.77 39.33 -16.97
CA HIS A 35 1.03 38.08 -17.24
C HIS A 35 0.26 37.52 -16.02
N LEU A 36 0.68 37.84 -14.80
CA LEU A 36 0.03 37.38 -13.56
C LEU A 36 -1.30 38.06 -13.26
N LYS A 37 -1.57 39.26 -13.78
CA LYS A 37 -2.88 39.93 -13.59
C LYS A 37 -4.00 39.29 -14.40
N LYS A 38 -3.70 38.63 -15.52
CA LYS A 38 -4.71 38.03 -16.40
C LYS A 38 -5.31 36.73 -15.84
N LEU A 39 -4.57 36.03 -14.98
CA LEU A 39 -5.05 34.81 -14.31
C LEU A 39 -6.01 35.11 -13.15
N HIS A 40 -5.83 36.23 -12.43
CA HIS A 40 -6.71 36.57 -11.32
C HIS A 40 -8.13 36.96 -11.77
N ASP A 41 -8.26 37.61 -12.94
CA ASP A 41 -9.57 38.02 -13.48
C ASP A 41 -10.40 36.87 -14.08
N GLN A 42 -9.77 35.74 -14.44
CA GLN A 42 -10.49 34.56 -14.95
C GLN A 42 -11.08 33.69 -13.84
N LEU A 43 -10.46 33.64 -12.66
CA LEU A 43 -10.95 32.85 -11.53
C LEU A 43 -12.19 33.47 -10.86
N SER A 44 -12.40 34.78 -11.01
CA SER A 44 -13.56 35.50 -10.46
C SER A 44 -14.87 35.26 -11.23
N ARG A 45 -14.84 34.56 -12.37
CA ARG A 45 -15.99 34.37 -13.26
C ARG A 45 -16.61 32.97 -13.22
N LEU A 46 -16.19 32.10 -12.30
CA LEU A 46 -16.82 30.78 -12.16
C LEU A 46 -18.19 30.92 -11.47
N PRO A 47 -19.29 30.50 -12.12
CA PRO A 47 -20.61 30.52 -11.51
C PRO A 47 -20.68 29.48 -10.39
N ASN A 48 -21.04 29.94 -9.18
CA ASN A 48 -21.41 29.10 -8.05
C ASN A 48 -22.64 28.25 -8.42
N ARG A 49 -22.41 27.04 -8.92
CA ARG A 49 -23.45 26.05 -9.19
C ARG A 49 -23.90 25.44 -7.87
N ARG A 50 -24.86 26.11 -7.24
CA ARG A 50 -25.60 25.63 -6.07
C ARG A 50 -26.45 24.45 -6.51
N GLU A 51 -26.04 23.23 -6.19
CA GLU A 51 -26.89 22.05 -6.34
C GLU A 51 -27.89 22.02 -5.19
N GLU A 52 -29.16 22.27 -5.51
CA GLU A 52 -30.29 21.97 -4.63
C GLU A 52 -30.50 20.45 -4.61
N SER A 53 -30.07 19.82 -3.53
CA SER A 53 -30.44 18.44 -3.20
C SER A 53 -31.92 18.41 -2.84
N LYS A 54 -32.74 17.87 -3.73
CA LYS A 54 -34.14 17.54 -3.45
C LYS A 54 -34.18 16.35 -2.50
N GLU A 55 -34.61 16.59 -1.26
CA GLU A 55 -35.01 15.57 -0.31
C GLU A 55 -36.18 14.75 -0.88
N SER A 56 -35.92 13.54 -1.34
CA SER A 56 -36.95 12.54 -1.53
C SER A 56 -37.19 11.81 -0.21
N ASN A 57 -38.23 12.25 0.51
CA ASN A 57 -38.83 11.47 1.60
C ASN A 57 -39.38 10.16 1.03
N LEU A 58 -38.69 9.05 1.30
CA LEU A 58 -39.18 7.71 1.04
C LEU A 58 -39.71 7.14 2.36
N ASP A 59 -41.03 7.20 2.46
CA ASP A 59 -41.87 6.68 3.53
C ASP A 59 -41.84 5.14 3.46
N TYR A 60 -41.14 4.50 4.40
CA TYR A 60 -41.10 3.04 4.49
C TYR A 60 -42.27 2.53 5.34
N PRO A 61 -43.10 1.60 4.83
CA PRO A 61 -44.13 0.97 5.64
C PRO A 61 -43.49 0.08 6.71
N ARG A 62 -43.84 0.41 7.95
CA ARG A 62 -43.56 -0.34 9.17
C ARG A 62 -44.36 -1.66 9.17
N SER A 63 -43.73 -2.75 8.75
CA SER A 63 -44.25 -4.11 8.98
C SER A 63 -43.83 -4.60 10.38
N SER A 64 -44.80 -4.58 11.29
CA SER A 64 -44.75 -5.26 12.59
C SER A 64 -45.24 -6.70 12.45
N SER A 65 -44.84 -7.55 13.42
CA SER A 65 -45.27 -8.94 13.72
C SER A 65 -44.86 -10.01 12.67
N ASP A 66 -44.22 -11.13 13.03
CA ASP A 66 -44.58 -12.05 14.11
C ASP A 66 -43.44 -12.99 14.55
N GLN A 67 -43.44 -13.25 15.85
CA GLN A 67 -43.21 -14.52 16.57
C GLN A 67 -42.23 -15.56 15.99
N THR A 68 -41.12 -15.74 16.69
CA THR A 68 -40.38 -17.02 16.73
C THR A 68 -40.52 -17.66 18.13
N PRO A 69 -40.91 -18.95 18.23
CA PRO A 69 -41.04 -19.65 19.50
C PRO A 69 -39.68 -20.06 20.10
N PRO A 70 -39.60 -20.24 21.43
CA PRO A 70 -38.36 -20.59 22.12
C PRO A 70 -37.96 -22.06 21.86
N ILE A 71 -36.74 -22.25 21.36
CA ILE A 71 -36.11 -23.58 21.24
C ILE A 71 -35.71 -24.08 22.63
N GLN A 72 -36.25 -25.25 22.96
CA GLN A 72 -36.04 -26.00 24.20
C GLN A 72 -34.56 -26.37 24.38
N ARG A 73 -34.04 -26.05 25.57
CA ARG A 73 -32.85 -26.66 26.14
C ARG A 73 -33.12 -28.14 26.42
N GLN A 74 -32.55 -29.04 25.64
CA GLN A 74 -32.34 -30.42 26.06
C GLN A 74 -30.91 -30.57 26.54
N GLN A 75 -30.78 -30.82 27.84
CA GLN A 75 -29.55 -31.20 28.52
C GLN A 75 -29.28 -32.66 28.16
N GLN A 76 -28.26 -32.92 27.34
CA GLN A 76 -27.68 -34.26 27.22
C GLN A 76 -26.49 -34.35 28.18
N THR A 77 -26.73 -34.98 29.32
CA THR A 77 -25.70 -35.60 30.15
C THR A 77 -25.41 -36.97 29.56
N THR A 78 -24.22 -37.16 28.97
CA THR A 78 -23.72 -38.49 28.69
C THR A 78 -22.33 -38.65 29.26
N TYR A 79 -22.25 -39.68 30.10
CA TYR A 79 -21.15 -40.14 30.92
C TYR A 79 -19.78 -40.13 30.21
N ARG A 80 -18.78 -39.65 30.95
CA ARG A 80 -17.36 -39.81 30.68
C ARG A 80 -16.88 -41.07 31.40
N GLU A 81 -16.56 -42.12 30.65
CA GLU A 81 -15.86 -43.29 31.16
C GLU A 81 -14.35 -43.09 30.89
N GLU A 82 -13.57 -43.08 31.96
CA GLU A 82 -12.11 -42.93 31.93
C GLU A 82 -11.45 -44.27 31.66
N ASP A 83 -11.05 -44.53 30.41
CA ASP A 83 -10.05 -45.56 30.12
C ASP A 83 -8.65 -44.96 30.13
N LYS A 84 -7.95 -45.20 31.23
CA LYS A 84 -6.53 -44.93 31.43
C LYS A 84 -5.69 -45.92 30.61
N GLN A 85 -5.47 -45.64 29.32
CA GLN A 85 -4.38 -46.25 28.57
C GLN A 85 -3.09 -45.44 28.75
N TYR A 86 -2.20 -45.96 29.59
CA TYR A 86 -0.80 -45.54 29.66
C TYR A 86 -0.08 -45.94 28.37
N TYR A 87 -0.02 -45.04 27.40
CA TYR A 87 0.96 -45.14 26.32
C TYR A 87 2.29 -44.55 26.80
N SER A 88 3.29 -45.42 26.86
CA SER A 88 4.70 -45.03 27.03
C SER A 88 5.14 -44.30 25.77
N HIS A 89 5.15 -42.98 25.81
CA HIS A 89 5.65 -42.16 24.72
C HIS A 89 7.17 -42.03 24.88
N ASN A 90 7.89 -42.77 24.02
CA ASN A 90 9.30 -42.51 23.72
C ASN A 90 9.47 -41.01 23.47
N SER A 91 10.19 -40.35 24.36
CA SER A 91 10.58 -38.95 24.22
C SER A 91 11.67 -38.86 23.15
N SER A 92 11.25 -38.95 21.89
CA SER A 92 12.09 -38.55 20.77
C SER A 92 12.14 -37.03 20.80
N SER A 93 13.24 -36.47 21.33
CA SER A 93 13.54 -35.05 21.23
C SER A 93 13.59 -34.66 19.76
N THR A 94 12.46 -34.17 19.25
CA THR A 94 12.42 -33.41 18.01
C THR A 94 13.18 -32.12 18.27
N VAL A 95 14.38 -32.05 17.70
CA VAL A 95 15.16 -30.82 17.54
C VAL A 95 14.21 -29.78 16.95
N GLN A 96 13.81 -28.79 17.76
CA GLN A 96 13.03 -27.65 17.30
C GLN A 96 13.88 -26.94 16.25
N ALA A 97 13.56 -27.19 14.98
CA ALA A 97 14.06 -26.36 13.90
C ALA A 97 13.50 -24.95 14.14
N PHE A 98 14.38 -24.00 14.46
CA PHE A 98 14.00 -22.61 14.54
C PHE A 98 13.35 -22.23 13.20
N PRO A 99 12.15 -21.62 13.22
CA PRO A 99 11.49 -21.23 11.99
C PRO A 99 12.41 -20.25 11.26
N ILE A 100 12.87 -20.64 10.08
CA ILE A 100 13.60 -19.78 9.16
C ILE A 100 12.66 -18.60 8.88
N GLN A 101 12.96 -17.44 9.47
CA GLN A 101 12.16 -16.23 9.26
C GLN A 101 12.28 -15.85 7.79
N ARG A 102 11.26 -16.21 7.00
CA ARG A 102 11.17 -15.80 5.62
C ARG A 102 10.80 -14.33 5.62
N LYS A 103 11.69 -13.50 5.07
CA LYS A 103 11.41 -12.09 4.86
C LYS A 103 10.30 -11.97 3.82
N GLU A 104 9.16 -11.44 4.25
CA GLU A 104 8.01 -11.18 3.38
C GLU A 104 8.04 -9.73 2.90
N PHE A 105 7.49 -9.52 1.71
CA PHE A 105 7.32 -8.21 1.12
C PHE A 105 5.84 -7.91 0.94
N LEU A 106 5.42 -6.75 1.44
CA LEU A 106 4.09 -6.22 1.23
C LEU A 106 4.08 -5.36 -0.03
N VAL A 107 3.09 -5.57 -0.90
CA VAL A 107 2.88 -4.78 -2.10
C VAL A 107 1.52 -4.09 -1.98
N LEU A 108 1.53 -2.76 -2.01
CA LEU A 108 0.32 -1.93 -1.95
C LEU A 108 0.10 -1.28 -3.31
N VAL A 109 -1.12 -1.37 -3.82
CA VAL A 109 -1.54 -0.66 -5.04
C VAL A 109 -2.30 0.60 -4.62
N VAL A 110 -1.74 1.76 -4.95
CA VAL A 110 -2.29 3.08 -4.61
C VAL A 110 -2.50 3.89 -5.89
N SER A 111 -3.53 4.72 -5.94
CA SER A 111 -3.75 5.63 -7.07
C SER A 111 -2.62 6.67 -7.17
N ALA A 112 -2.20 7.01 -8.39
CA ALA A 112 -1.21 8.05 -8.62
C ALA A 112 -1.65 9.43 -8.10
N LEU A 113 -2.96 9.68 -7.98
CA LEU A 113 -3.51 10.91 -7.40
C LEU A 113 -3.12 11.13 -5.94
N GLN A 114 -2.64 10.09 -5.24
CA GLN A 114 -2.12 10.18 -3.88
C GLN A 114 -0.60 10.40 -3.86
N ALA A 115 0.00 10.89 -4.96
CA ALA A 115 1.43 11.10 -5.11
C ALA A 115 2.04 11.91 -3.96
N ASP A 116 1.40 13.01 -3.56
CA ASP A 116 1.89 13.89 -2.48
C ASP A 116 2.13 13.13 -1.16
N PHE A 117 1.18 12.28 -0.78
CA PHE A 117 1.29 11.47 0.43
C PHE A 117 2.40 10.43 0.29
N ILE A 118 2.46 9.73 -0.84
CA ILE A 118 3.44 8.68 -1.09
C ILE A 118 4.87 9.24 -1.17
N GLU A 119 5.06 10.41 -1.77
CA GLU A 119 6.35 11.11 -1.85
C GLU A 119 6.78 11.65 -0.49
N SER A 120 5.85 12.20 0.29
CA SER A 120 6.10 12.57 1.68
C SER A 120 6.56 11.37 2.52
N LEU A 121 5.91 10.22 2.34
CA LEU A 121 6.29 8.96 3.02
C LEU A 121 7.68 8.49 2.61
N GLN A 122 8.03 8.63 1.33
CA GLN A 122 9.37 8.32 0.82
C GLN A 122 10.44 9.22 1.41
N ALA A 123 10.18 10.54 1.41
CA ALA A 123 11.09 11.55 1.93
C ALA A 123 11.30 11.40 3.45
N LYS A 124 10.24 11.02 4.18
CA LYS A 124 10.30 10.73 5.61
C LYS A 124 11.11 9.47 5.93
N GLY A 125 11.11 8.47 5.04
CA GLY A 125 11.85 7.21 5.21
C GLY A 125 11.33 6.29 6.33
N SER A 126 10.41 6.76 7.17
CA SER A 126 9.75 5.99 8.24
C SER A 126 8.23 6.05 8.10
N ILE A 127 7.55 4.99 8.50
CA ILE A 127 6.08 4.94 8.59
C ILE A 127 5.73 5.04 10.07
N ASP A 128 4.95 6.02 10.48
CA ASP A 128 4.33 6.03 11.81
C ASP A 128 2.93 5.40 11.79
N SER A 129 2.29 5.26 12.95
CA SER A 129 0.96 4.65 13.01
C SER A 129 -0.09 5.41 12.18
N LYS A 130 0.00 6.74 12.08
CA LYS A 130 -0.95 7.54 11.28
C LYS A 130 -0.69 7.33 9.80
N ASP A 131 0.57 7.31 9.37
CA ASP A 131 0.93 6.96 8.00
C ASP A 131 0.42 5.56 7.64
N GLY A 132 0.50 4.61 8.58
CA GLY A 132 -0.07 3.27 8.44
C GLY A 132 -1.59 3.29 8.23
N GLU A 133 -2.31 4.10 9.01
CA GLU A 133 -3.76 4.30 8.86
C GLU A 133 -4.10 4.93 7.49
N SER A 134 -3.38 5.98 7.09
CA SER A 134 -3.56 6.62 5.78
C SER A 134 -3.23 5.67 4.63
N LEU A 135 -2.16 4.88 4.75
CA LEU A 135 -1.83 3.82 3.79
C LEU A 135 -2.94 2.79 3.70
N TYR A 136 -3.51 2.37 4.83
CA TYR A 136 -4.68 1.49 4.82
C TYR A 136 -5.75 2.16 3.96
N GLU A 137 -6.21 3.36 4.30
CA GLU A 137 -7.32 4.05 3.62
C GLU A 137 -7.16 4.13 2.10
N ILE A 138 -5.99 4.54 1.60
CA ILE A 138 -5.74 4.77 0.17
C ILE A 138 -5.39 3.52 -0.64
N THR A 139 -5.03 2.41 0.02
CA THR A 139 -4.64 1.17 -0.65
C THR A 139 -5.86 0.49 -1.28
N LYS A 140 -5.89 0.37 -2.61
CA LYS A 140 -6.99 -0.34 -3.30
C LYS A 140 -6.79 -1.86 -3.28
N TYR A 141 -5.56 -2.30 -3.52
CA TYR A 141 -5.22 -3.71 -3.55
C TYR A 141 -3.95 -3.99 -2.74
N LEU A 142 -3.93 -5.18 -2.15
CA LEU A 142 -2.89 -5.66 -1.25
C LEU A 142 -2.33 -6.98 -1.79
N GLY A 143 -1.02 -7.17 -1.73
CA GLY A 143 -0.37 -8.43 -2.07
C GLY A 143 0.76 -8.74 -1.11
N LEU A 144 1.04 -10.04 -0.93
CA LEU A 144 2.20 -10.55 -0.23
C LEU A 144 3.09 -11.29 -1.23
N GLY A 145 4.39 -10.99 -1.20
CA GLY A 145 5.38 -11.62 -2.06
C GLY A 145 6.63 -12.00 -1.29
N SER A 146 7.50 -12.79 -1.93
CA SER A 146 8.81 -13.10 -1.39
C SER A 146 9.87 -12.09 -1.85
N LYS A 147 10.90 -11.85 -1.02
CA LYS A 147 12.03 -10.97 -1.42
C LYS A 147 12.70 -11.41 -2.73
N THR A 148 12.66 -12.70 -3.05
CA THR A 148 13.21 -13.27 -4.29
C THR A 148 12.36 -12.96 -5.54
N GLU A 149 11.08 -12.64 -5.39
CA GLU A 149 10.18 -12.27 -6.49
C GLU A 149 10.27 -10.79 -6.84
N LEU A 150 10.66 -9.94 -5.89
CA LEU A 150 10.65 -8.49 -6.06
C LEU A 150 11.45 -7.98 -7.27
N PRO A 151 12.68 -8.47 -7.57
CA PRO A 151 13.41 -8.02 -8.76
C PRO A 151 12.70 -8.41 -10.06
N LYS A 152 12.09 -9.60 -10.10
CA LYS A 152 11.33 -10.08 -11.26
C LYS A 152 10.11 -9.20 -11.48
N ILE A 153 9.34 -8.97 -10.42
CA ILE A 153 8.20 -8.06 -10.44
C ILE A 153 8.61 -6.70 -10.97
N LYS A 154 9.65 -6.07 -10.41
CA LYS A 154 10.11 -4.74 -10.85
C LYS A 154 10.49 -4.69 -12.33
N ASN A 155 11.16 -5.74 -12.82
CA ASN A 155 11.56 -5.83 -14.23
C ASN A 155 10.35 -5.99 -15.14
N ASP A 156 9.38 -6.83 -14.76
CA ASP A 156 8.16 -7.05 -15.53
C ASP A 156 7.26 -5.80 -15.55
N MET A 157 7.36 -4.92 -14.54
CA MET A 157 6.59 -3.69 -14.47
C MET A 157 7.10 -2.58 -15.39
N SER A 158 8.36 -2.64 -15.87
CA SER A 158 8.94 -1.53 -16.63
C SER A 158 8.17 -1.23 -17.92
N GLN A 159 7.54 -2.24 -18.52
CA GLN A 159 6.72 -2.12 -19.73
C GLN A 159 5.44 -1.30 -19.53
N TYR A 160 4.98 -1.13 -18.28
CA TYR A 160 3.77 -0.38 -17.92
C TYR A 160 4.09 1.02 -17.39
N SER A 161 5.35 1.46 -17.50
CA SER A 161 5.77 2.77 -17.00
C SER A 161 5.14 3.89 -17.83
N VAL A 162 4.59 4.89 -17.15
CA VAL A 162 4.05 6.10 -17.79
C VAL A 162 5.11 7.20 -17.74
N SER A 163 5.27 7.93 -18.85
CA SER A 163 6.20 9.05 -18.93
C SER A 163 5.80 10.16 -17.96
N LYS A 164 6.76 10.79 -17.26
CA LYS A 164 6.46 11.90 -16.33
C LYS A 164 5.83 13.13 -17.02
N GLU A 165 6.02 13.26 -18.32
CA GLU A 165 5.53 14.37 -19.14
C GLU A 165 4.07 14.21 -19.55
N GLU A 166 3.53 13.00 -19.44
CA GLU A 166 2.12 12.74 -19.73
C GLU A 166 1.24 13.22 -18.57
N GLU A 167 0.03 13.68 -18.91
CA GLU A 167 -0.96 14.10 -17.94
C GLU A 167 -1.35 12.92 -17.03
N GLU A 168 -1.52 13.18 -15.73
CA GLU A 168 -1.89 12.15 -14.78
C GLU A 168 -3.29 11.61 -15.07
N SER A 169 -3.40 10.30 -15.26
CA SER A 169 -4.68 9.62 -15.41
C SER A 169 -5.22 9.18 -14.05
N GLU A 170 -6.54 9.20 -13.89
CA GLU A 170 -7.21 8.64 -12.71
C GLU A 170 -6.98 7.12 -12.53
N TYR A 171 -6.61 6.45 -13.63
CA TYR A 171 -6.28 5.02 -13.67
C TYR A 171 -4.80 4.75 -13.40
N ASP A 172 -3.95 5.78 -13.36
CA ASP A 172 -2.55 5.59 -13.03
C ASP A 172 -2.41 5.17 -11.57
N ILE A 173 -1.42 4.31 -11.33
CA ILE A 173 -1.13 3.76 -10.03
C ILE A 173 0.35 3.93 -9.67
N ARG A 174 0.63 3.79 -8.38
CA ARG A 174 1.97 3.55 -7.84
C ARG A 174 1.92 2.29 -6.97
N LEU A 175 2.99 1.51 -7.03
CA LEU A 175 3.20 0.36 -6.17
C LEU A 175 4.11 0.77 -5.02
N VAL A 176 3.64 0.55 -3.80
CA VAL A 176 4.44 0.73 -2.58
C VAL A 176 4.90 -0.65 -2.12
N TYR A 177 6.20 -0.84 -2.14
CA TYR A 177 6.86 -2.07 -1.68
C TYR A 177 7.39 -1.85 -0.27
N ILE A 178 6.96 -2.67 0.70
CA ILE A 178 7.42 -2.60 2.09
C ILE A 178 8.05 -3.94 2.49
N GLU A 179 9.34 -3.93 2.84
CA GLU A 179 10.01 -5.11 3.40
C GLU A 179 9.58 -5.26 4.86
N LEU A 180 9.05 -6.42 5.25
CA LEU A 180 8.64 -6.70 6.62
C LEU A 180 9.74 -7.44 7.38
N LYS A 181 9.93 -7.09 8.65
CA LYS A 181 10.87 -7.77 9.57
C LYS A 181 10.46 -9.22 9.78
N GLN A 182 9.16 -9.45 9.84
CA GLN A 182 8.53 -10.75 10.05
C GLN A 182 7.17 -10.78 9.33
N ALA A 183 6.70 -11.98 9.03
CA ALA A 183 5.34 -12.18 8.55
C ALA A 183 4.32 -11.66 9.57
N ASP A 184 3.27 -11.00 9.11
CA ASP A 184 2.12 -10.61 9.94
C ASP A 184 0.85 -11.20 9.32
N GLU A 185 0.13 -11.99 10.12
CA GLU A 185 -1.10 -12.67 9.70
C GLU A 185 -2.16 -11.69 9.20
N GLY A 186 -2.20 -10.46 9.75
CA GLY A 186 -3.18 -9.45 9.37
C GLY A 186 -3.03 -8.93 7.94
N PHE A 187 -1.94 -9.26 7.24
CA PHE A 187 -1.84 -8.97 5.81
C PHE A 187 -2.40 -10.08 4.93
N LYS A 188 -2.64 -11.31 5.42
CA LYS A 188 -3.07 -12.44 4.58
C LYS A 188 -4.42 -12.22 3.89
N PRO A 189 -4.71 -12.96 2.82
CA PRO A 189 -6.06 -13.00 2.25
C PRO A 189 -7.09 -13.43 3.30
N GLN A 190 -8.33 -12.93 3.17
CA GLN A 190 -9.50 -13.35 3.98
C GLN A 190 -9.43 -13.08 5.50
N VAL A 191 -8.53 -12.21 5.96
CA VAL A 191 -8.55 -11.76 7.35
C VAL A 191 -9.68 -10.77 7.63
N ASN A 192 -10.00 -10.57 8.91
CA ASN A 192 -10.93 -9.52 9.32
C ASN A 192 -10.35 -8.12 8.97
N GLN A 193 -11.21 -7.20 8.54
CA GLN A 193 -10.80 -5.83 8.19
C GLN A 193 -10.21 -5.06 9.38
N LEU A 194 -10.68 -5.31 10.61
CA LEU A 194 -10.11 -4.74 11.82
C LEU A 194 -8.69 -5.27 12.07
N ASP A 195 -8.48 -6.58 11.95
CA ASP A 195 -7.16 -7.19 12.09
C ASP A 195 -6.17 -6.64 11.04
N ARG A 196 -6.67 -6.44 9.81
CA ARG A 196 -5.91 -5.82 8.73
C ARG A 196 -5.58 -4.36 9.04
N TYR A 197 -6.55 -3.58 9.46
CA TYR A 197 -6.34 -2.18 9.87
C TYR A 197 -5.30 -2.08 10.99
N ASP A 198 -5.39 -2.94 12.00
CA ASP A 198 -4.40 -3.00 13.08
C ASP A 198 -3.02 -3.43 12.58
N ALA A 199 -2.93 -4.33 11.58
CA ALA A 199 -1.66 -4.68 10.96
C ALA A 199 -1.01 -3.49 10.23
N PHE A 200 -1.81 -2.66 9.55
CA PHE A 200 -1.32 -1.41 8.94
C PHE A 200 -0.80 -0.44 10.01
N ARG A 201 -1.47 -0.31 11.16
CA ARG A 201 -1.00 0.54 12.27
C ARG A 201 0.33 0.06 12.86
N ARG A 202 0.57 -1.25 12.86
CA ARG A 202 1.82 -1.89 13.30
C ARG A 202 2.95 -1.82 12.26
N LEU A 203 2.73 -1.25 11.06
CA LEU A 203 3.80 -1.10 10.06
C LEU A 203 5.00 -0.32 10.60
N ALA A 204 4.78 0.61 11.53
CA ALA A 204 5.86 1.33 12.21
C ALA A 204 6.87 0.41 12.89
N ASP A 205 6.38 -0.69 13.47
CA ASP A 205 7.19 -1.67 14.19
C ASP A 205 7.70 -2.79 13.27
N LEU A 206 6.93 -3.11 12.23
CA LEU A 206 7.16 -4.24 11.32
C LEU A 206 8.02 -3.90 10.10
N LYS A 207 8.10 -2.64 9.68
CA LYS A 207 8.85 -2.23 8.48
C LYS A 207 10.36 -2.34 8.66
N VAL A 208 11.03 -2.83 7.61
CA VAL A 208 12.48 -2.72 7.39
C VAL A 208 12.79 -1.62 6.39
N ASP A 209 12.17 -1.65 5.21
CA ASP A 209 12.46 -0.75 4.10
C ASP A 209 11.20 -0.42 3.31
N LEU A 210 11.19 0.72 2.63
CA LEU A 210 10.10 1.17 1.77
C LEU A 210 10.66 1.65 0.43
N THR A 211 10.15 1.08 -0.65
CA THR A 211 10.45 1.52 -2.02
C THR A 211 9.14 1.81 -2.73
N ILE A 212 9.12 2.84 -3.57
CA ILE A 212 7.96 3.19 -4.39
C ILE A 212 8.33 3.03 -5.85
N SER A 213 7.42 2.46 -6.65
CA SER A 213 7.58 2.36 -8.10
C SER A 213 7.44 3.73 -8.78
N PRO A 214 7.93 3.90 -10.02
CA PRO A 214 7.43 4.98 -10.87
C PRO A 214 5.90 4.91 -11.05
N ARG A 215 5.34 5.92 -11.71
CA ARG A 215 3.94 5.91 -12.15
C ARG A 215 3.75 4.79 -13.18
N LEU A 216 2.76 3.94 -12.95
CA LEU A 216 2.44 2.80 -13.80
C LEU A 216 0.99 2.88 -14.26
N GLN A 217 0.72 2.27 -15.41
CA GLN A 217 -0.65 2.03 -15.86
C GLN A 217 -1.34 0.99 -14.96
N MET A 218 -2.67 1.03 -14.89
CA MET A 218 -3.47 0.16 -14.02
C MET A 218 -3.21 -1.33 -14.27
N GLU A 219 -2.93 -1.71 -15.52
CA GLU A 219 -2.69 -3.08 -15.97
C GLU A 219 -1.47 -3.72 -15.27
N ALA A 220 -0.55 -2.91 -14.75
CA ALA A 220 0.66 -3.37 -14.09
C ALA A 220 0.38 -4.33 -12.92
N TYR A 221 -0.68 -4.10 -12.14
CA TYR A 221 -0.94 -4.96 -10.98
C TYR A 221 -1.57 -6.32 -11.32
N GLY A 222 -2.00 -6.54 -12.58
CA GLY A 222 -2.74 -7.74 -12.98
C GLY A 222 -1.99 -9.05 -12.72
N ASN A 223 -0.65 -9.03 -12.72
CA ASN A 223 0.20 -10.20 -12.53
C ASN A 223 0.78 -10.33 -11.11
N LEU A 224 0.42 -9.43 -10.18
CA LEU A 224 1.05 -9.35 -8.86
C LEU A 224 0.40 -10.24 -7.79
N GLY A 225 -0.64 -11.00 -8.13
CA GLY A 225 -1.37 -11.82 -7.15
C GLY A 225 -2.04 -11.00 -6.04
N VAL A 226 -2.35 -9.73 -6.32
CA VAL A 226 -3.00 -8.83 -5.36
C VAL A 226 -4.49 -9.17 -5.18
N TYR A 227 -5.02 -8.83 -4.02
CA TYR A 227 -6.43 -9.00 -3.65
C TYR A 227 -6.98 -7.71 -3.06
N ASN A 228 -8.31 -7.64 -2.97
CA ASN A 228 -8.98 -6.47 -2.38
C ASN A 228 -8.67 -6.36 -0.88
N ARG A 229 -8.51 -5.12 -0.43
CA ARG A 229 -8.24 -4.77 0.96
C ARG A 229 -9.45 -5.06 1.87
#